data_AF-A0A4P5VKX3-F1
#
_entry.id   AF-A0A4P5VKX3-F1
#
_cell.length_a   1.000
_cell.length_b   1.000
_cell.length_c   1.000
_cell.angle_alpha   90.00
_cell.angle_beta   90.00
_cell.angle_gamma   90.00
#
_symmetry.space_group_name_H-M   'P 1'
#
loop_
_entity.id
_entity.type
_entity.pdbx_description
1 polymer ?
#
loop_
_entity_poly.entity_id
_entity_poly.type
_entity_poly.pdbx_seq_one_letter_code
_entity_poly.pdbx_strand_id
1 'polypeptide(L)'
;MPIRSRLFLCVAAASLTSLSALPGRTAEQLTCWMNTPQQTCTVKPWGKEGFEITFSGSAIFRFTPAGAPTTDRRPMRDEQGRLWLMSGHHSFTLEEQGPDRNTIRVASPAAK
;
A
#
# COMPACT_ATOMS: atom_id res chain seq x y z
N MET A 1 -33.91 60.04 30.42
CA MET A 1 -34.07 58.62 30.79
C MET A 1 -33.20 57.78 29.85
N PRO A 2 -32.24 56.99 30.36
CA PRO A 2 -31.11 56.46 29.58
C PRO A 2 -31.27 54.96 29.31
N ILE A 3 -30.87 54.47 28.12
CA ILE A 3 -30.62 53.03 27.93
C ILE A 3 -29.33 52.82 27.16
N ARG A 4 -28.36 52.31 27.92
CA ARG A 4 -27.06 51.76 27.54
C ARG A 4 -27.26 50.62 26.54
N SER A 5 -26.46 50.56 25.48
CA SER A 5 -26.28 49.32 24.73
C SER A 5 -24.80 48.96 24.73
N ARG A 6 -24.52 47.76 25.25
CA ARG A 6 -23.21 47.26 25.63
C ARG A 6 -22.52 46.61 24.44
N LEU A 7 -21.20 46.82 24.35
CA LEU A 7 -20.26 45.96 23.66
C LEU A 7 -20.59 44.47 23.94
N PHE A 8 -20.67 43.67 22.89
CA PHE A 8 -20.43 42.24 22.97
C PHE A 8 -19.34 41.86 21.97
N LEU A 9 -18.16 41.60 22.55
CA LEU A 9 -16.97 41.07 21.94
C LEU A 9 -17.20 39.58 21.68
N CYS A 10 -17.35 39.16 20.42
CA CYS A 10 -17.34 37.73 20.08
C CYS A 10 -15.88 37.28 19.95
N VAL A 11 -15.34 36.73 21.04
CA VAL A 11 -14.10 35.94 21.03
C VAL A 11 -14.42 34.61 20.38
N ALA A 12 -14.05 34.45 19.10
CA ALA A 12 -14.08 33.15 18.44
C ALA A 12 -12.95 32.29 19.02
N ALA A 13 -13.32 31.33 19.86
CA ALA A 13 -12.43 30.27 20.30
C ALA A 13 -12.02 29.42 19.09
N ALA A 14 -10.78 29.59 18.62
CA ALA A 14 -10.17 28.70 17.64
C ALA A 14 -9.92 27.35 18.32
N SER A 15 -10.84 26.41 18.11
CA SER A 15 -10.73 25.04 18.60
C SER A 15 -9.48 24.38 18.01
N LEU A 16 -8.57 23.97 18.90
CA LEU A 16 -7.47 23.07 18.63
C LEU A 16 -8.00 21.80 17.95
N THR A 17 -7.67 21.62 16.68
CA THR A 17 -7.61 20.30 16.06
C THR A 17 -6.15 19.99 15.82
N SER A 18 -5.51 19.43 16.85
CA SER A 18 -4.28 18.67 16.69
C SER A 18 -4.61 17.49 15.79
N LEU A 19 -4.39 17.65 14.48
CA LEU A 19 -4.44 16.56 13.52
C LEU A 19 -3.27 15.64 13.86
N SER A 20 -3.54 14.61 14.65
CA SER A 20 -2.62 13.51 14.88
C SER A 20 -2.35 12.86 13.52
N ALA A 21 -1.25 13.27 12.88
CA ALA A 21 -0.67 12.54 11.77
C ALA A 21 -0.28 11.15 12.29
N LEU A 22 -1.18 10.17 12.12
CA LEU A 22 -0.77 8.78 12.17
C LEU A 22 0.38 8.62 11.16
N PRO A 23 1.44 7.87 11.48
CA PRO A 23 2.41 7.44 10.49
C PRO A 23 1.75 6.36 9.62
N GLY A 24 0.74 6.76 8.85
CA GLY A 24 0.31 6.01 7.70
C GLY A 24 1.48 6.05 6.74
N ARG A 25 2.16 4.91 6.57
CA ARG A 25 3.11 4.70 5.47
C ARG A 25 2.40 5.21 4.22
N THR A 26 2.81 6.37 3.73
CA THR A 26 2.35 6.92 2.46
C THR A 26 2.50 5.81 1.45
N ALA A 27 1.43 5.53 0.72
CA ALA A 27 1.42 4.65 -0.43
C ALA A 27 2.50 5.15 -1.41
N GLU A 28 3.71 4.61 -1.27
CA GLU A 28 4.86 5.04 -2.04
C GLU A 28 4.75 4.46 -3.45
N GLN A 29 4.94 5.31 -4.45
CA GLN A 29 4.88 4.89 -5.84
C GLN A 29 6.19 4.19 -6.19
N LEU A 30 6.09 2.91 -6.52
CA LEU A 30 7.20 2.03 -6.83
C LEU A 30 7.30 1.80 -8.34
N THR A 31 8.48 1.42 -8.79
CA THR A 31 8.68 0.89 -10.15
C THR A 31 8.45 -0.61 -10.15
N CYS A 32 7.59 -1.09 -11.04
CA CYS A 32 7.13 -2.46 -11.06
C CYS A 32 7.10 -3.00 -12.49
N TRP A 33 7.25 -4.30 -12.63
CA TRP A 33 7.15 -5.01 -13.90
C TRP A 33 6.16 -6.15 -13.75
N MET A 34 5.29 -6.31 -14.74
CA MET A 34 4.47 -7.51 -14.88
C MET A 34 4.91 -8.18 -16.16
N ASN A 35 5.55 -9.35 -16.02
CA ASN A 35 6.34 -9.99 -17.05
C ASN A 35 7.44 -9.03 -17.55
N THR A 36 7.24 -8.36 -18.69
CA THR A 36 8.20 -7.48 -19.33
C THR A 36 7.92 -5.96 -19.21
N PRO A 37 6.68 -5.44 -19.38
CA PRO A 37 6.45 -3.99 -19.32
C PRO A 37 6.74 -3.40 -17.94
N GLN A 38 7.53 -2.32 -17.94
CA GLN A 38 7.72 -1.44 -16.78
C GLN A 38 6.52 -0.52 -16.62
N GLN A 39 6.11 -0.33 -15.38
CA GLN A 39 5.04 0.57 -14.99
C GLN A 39 5.23 1.01 -13.53
N THR A 40 4.39 1.92 -13.09
CA THR A 40 4.36 2.29 -11.67
C THR A 40 3.34 1.44 -10.94
N CYS A 41 3.61 1.12 -9.68
CA CYS A 41 2.63 0.46 -8.83
C CYS A 41 2.70 0.97 -7.41
N THR A 42 1.68 0.63 -6.62
CA THR A 42 1.60 0.94 -5.21
C THR A 42 1.41 -0.36 -4.45
N VAL A 43 2.16 -0.55 -3.37
CA VAL A 43 2.02 -1.73 -2.51
C VAL A 43 1.50 -1.29 -1.15
N LYS A 44 0.40 -1.90 -0.70
CA LYS A 44 -0.19 -1.61 0.62
C LYS A 44 -0.53 -2.90 1.36
N PRO A 45 -0.56 -2.88 2.70
CA PRO A 45 -1.04 -4.03 3.49
C PRO A 45 -2.47 -4.41 3.10
N TRP A 46 -2.75 -5.71 3.09
CA TRP A 46 -4.08 -6.25 2.83
C TRP A 46 -4.34 -7.50 3.66
N GLY A 47 -5.48 -7.57 4.34
CA GLY A 47 -5.81 -8.71 5.20
C GLY A 47 -4.85 -8.87 6.39
N LYS A 48 -4.77 -10.10 6.93
CA LYS A 48 -4.04 -10.38 8.18
C LYS A 48 -2.52 -10.41 8.01
N GLU A 49 -2.02 -10.78 6.83
CA GLU A 49 -0.57 -10.89 6.52
C GLU A 49 -0.27 -10.73 5.02
N GLY A 50 -1.24 -10.21 4.26
CA GLY A 50 -1.13 -10.06 2.82
C GLY A 50 -0.78 -8.63 2.41
N PHE A 51 -0.74 -8.43 1.10
CA PHE A 51 -0.57 -7.11 0.49
C PHE A 51 -1.31 -7.03 -0.84
N GLU A 52 -1.69 -5.81 -1.21
CA GLU A 52 -2.25 -5.47 -2.50
C GLU A 52 -1.20 -4.69 -3.30
N ILE A 53 -1.01 -5.08 -4.55
CA ILE A 53 -0.26 -4.36 -5.57
C ILE A 53 -1.26 -3.74 -6.54
N THR A 54 -1.30 -2.42 -6.61
CA THR A 54 -2.11 -1.67 -7.58
C THR A 54 -1.20 -1.11 -8.68
N PHE A 55 -1.34 -1.60 -9.90
CA PHE A 55 -0.58 -1.12 -11.05
C PHE A 55 -1.26 0.08 -11.72
N SER A 56 -0.47 1.02 -12.26
CA SER A 56 -1.01 2.17 -13.01
C SER A 56 -1.80 1.76 -14.26
N GLY A 57 -1.52 0.58 -14.84
CA GLY A 57 -2.25 0.00 -15.96
C GLY A 57 -3.57 -0.72 -15.58
N SER A 58 -4.16 -0.40 -14.43
CA SER A 58 -5.46 -0.91 -13.92
C SER A 58 -5.48 -2.34 -13.35
N ALA A 59 -4.37 -3.07 -13.37
CA ALA A 59 -4.31 -4.39 -12.75
C ALA A 59 -4.13 -4.29 -11.23
N ILE A 60 -4.89 -5.06 -10.47
CA ILE A 60 -4.77 -5.17 -9.01
C ILE A 60 -4.52 -6.63 -8.66
N PHE A 61 -3.49 -6.88 -7.85
CA PHE A 61 -3.20 -8.21 -7.33
C PHE A 61 -3.18 -8.16 -5.82
N ARG A 62 -3.92 -9.06 -5.17
CA ARG A 62 -3.84 -9.24 -3.72
C ARG A 62 -3.25 -10.59 -3.43
N PHE A 63 -2.29 -10.62 -2.53
CA PHE A 63 -1.58 -11.83 -2.15
C PHE A 63 -1.75 -12.08 -0.66
N THR A 64 -1.99 -13.35 -0.30
CA THR A 64 -1.94 -13.84 1.08
C THR A 64 -0.96 -14.98 1.22
N PRO A 65 -0.31 -15.14 2.37
CA PRO A 65 0.54 -16.30 2.62
C PRO A 65 -0.24 -17.61 2.49
N ALA A 66 0.33 -18.59 1.80
CA ALA A 66 -0.26 -19.90 1.55
C ALA A 66 0.39 -21.03 2.36
N GLY A 67 1.27 -20.68 3.30
CA GLY A 67 2.01 -21.63 4.12
C GLY A 67 2.80 -20.92 5.22
N ALA A 68 3.66 -21.67 5.89
CA ALA A 68 4.54 -21.12 6.92
C ALA A 68 5.44 -20.01 6.34
N PRO A 69 5.80 -18.98 7.15
CA PRO A 69 6.77 -17.98 6.73
C PRO A 69 8.10 -18.63 6.38
N THR A 70 8.67 -18.26 5.24
CA THR A 70 10.02 -18.65 4.82
C THR A 70 10.86 -17.41 4.56
N THR A 71 12.18 -17.58 4.60
CA THR A 71 13.13 -16.50 4.31
C THR A 71 13.22 -16.18 2.82
N ASP A 72 12.95 -17.18 1.97
CA ASP A 72 12.91 -17.04 0.52
C ASP A 72 11.84 -17.95 -0.08
N ARG A 73 11.43 -17.65 -1.32
CA ARG A 73 10.38 -18.36 -2.08
C ARG A 73 9.14 -18.62 -1.24
N ARG A 74 8.69 -17.59 -0.52
CA ARG A 74 7.52 -17.65 0.35
C ARG A 74 6.28 -17.96 -0.50
N PRO A 75 5.52 -19.02 -0.17
CA PRO A 75 4.32 -19.35 -0.91
C PRO A 75 3.23 -18.32 -0.60
N MET A 76 2.74 -17.70 -1.66
CA MET A 76 1.66 -16.72 -1.66
C MET A 76 0.53 -17.22 -2.56
N ARG A 77 -0.71 -16.88 -2.23
CA ARG A 77 -1.89 -17.17 -3.03
C ARG A 77 -2.58 -15.88 -3.41
N ASP A 78 -2.94 -15.75 -4.68
CA ASP A 78 -3.70 -14.59 -5.16
C ASP A 78 -5.23 -14.77 -4.97
N GLU A 79 -6.00 -13.74 -5.30
CA GLU A 79 -7.47 -13.78 -5.21
C GLU A 79 -8.10 -14.84 -6.12
N GLN A 80 -7.43 -15.21 -7.21
CA GLN A 80 -7.86 -16.26 -8.12
C GLN A 80 -7.49 -17.67 -7.63
N GLY A 81 -6.81 -17.77 -6.48
CA GLY A 81 -6.38 -19.03 -5.90
C GLY A 81 -5.09 -19.60 -6.51
N ARG A 82 -4.41 -18.86 -7.40
CA ARG A 82 -3.14 -19.29 -8.00
C ARG A 82 -2.02 -19.18 -6.98
N LEU A 83 -1.08 -20.11 -7.06
CA LEU A 83 0.11 -20.13 -6.20
C LEU A 83 1.23 -19.32 -6.83
N TRP A 84 1.85 -18.49 -6.01
CA TRP A 84 2.98 -17.63 -6.35
C TRP A 84 4.11 -17.86 -5.35
N LEU A 85 5.36 -17.75 -5.79
CA LEU A 85 6.52 -17.79 -4.92
C LEU A 85 7.13 -16.40 -4.84
N MET A 86 7.16 -15.84 -3.63
CA MET A 86 7.71 -14.52 -3.34
C MET A 86 9.15 -14.64 -2.87
N SER A 87 10.06 -13.93 -3.53
CA SER A 87 11.48 -13.83 -3.16
C SER A 87 11.88 -12.37 -2.98
N GLY A 88 12.74 -12.09 -2.00
CA GLY A 88 13.21 -10.74 -1.67
C GLY A 88 12.46 -10.08 -0.51
N HIS A 89 13.01 -8.94 -0.04
CA HIS A 89 12.53 -8.21 1.14
C HIS A 89 12.12 -6.77 0.83
N HIS A 90 13.07 -5.92 0.40
CA HIS A 90 12.81 -4.51 0.09
C HIS A 90 12.38 -4.30 -1.36
N SER A 91 13.06 -4.99 -2.27
CA SER A 91 12.56 -5.34 -3.59
C SER A 91 12.17 -6.81 -3.56
N PHE A 92 11.13 -7.17 -4.30
CA PHE A 92 10.68 -8.55 -4.33
C PHE A 92 10.17 -8.96 -5.72
N THR A 93 10.20 -10.27 -5.95
CA THR A 93 9.69 -10.91 -7.15
C THR A 93 8.67 -11.96 -6.76
N LEU A 94 7.58 -12.06 -7.51
CA LEU A 94 6.53 -13.05 -7.40
C LEU A 94 6.52 -13.87 -8.68
N GLU A 95 6.69 -15.18 -8.57
CA GLU A 95 6.66 -16.13 -9.70
C GLU A 95 5.43 -17.04 -9.60
N GLU A 96 4.55 -16.98 -10.59
CA GLU A 96 3.39 -17.86 -10.67
C GLU A 96 3.83 -19.32 -10.89
N GLN A 97 3.25 -20.24 -10.11
CA GLN A 97 3.49 -21.68 -10.24
C GLN A 97 2.53 -22.37 -11.21
N GLY A 98 1.81 -21.59 -12.03
CA GLY A 98 0.91 -22.05 -13.08
C GLY A 98 1.60 -22.23 -14.44
N PRO A 99 0.82 -22.66 -15.46
CA PRO A 99 1.33 -22.85 -16.82
C PRO A 99 1.84 -21.56 -17.46
N ASP A 100 1.26 -20.41 -17.10
CA ASP A 100 1.58 -19.11 -17.69
C ASP A 100 2.92 -18.54 -17.20
N ARG A 101 3.43 -19.03 -16.05
CA ARG A 101 4.70 -18.58 -15.44
C ARG A 101 4.84 -17.06 -15.35
N ASN A 102 3.72 -16.36 -15.08
CA ASN A 102 3.74 -14.91 -14.94
C ASN A 102 4.68 -14.50 -13.81
N THR A 103 5.32 -13.35 -13.98
CA THR A 103 6.26 -12.79 -13.01
C THR A 103 5.86 -11.37 -12.67
N ILE A 104 5.84 -11.02 -11.39
CA ILE A 104 5.71 -9.64 -10.93
C ILE A 104 6.99 -9.24 -10.20
N ARG A 105 7.62 -8.14 -10.61
CA ARG A 105 8.81 -7.59 -9.94
C ARG A 105 8.47 -6.23 -9.39
N VAL A 106 8.85 -5.98 -8.15
CA VAL A 106 8.66 -4.69 -7.47
C VAL A 106 10.02 -4.22 -7.00
N ALA A 107 10.47 -3.07 -7.51
CA ALA A 107 11.66 -2.41 -7.00
C ALA A 107 11.33 -1.66 -5.71
N SER A 108 12.29 -1.64 -4.79
CA SER A 108 12.24 -0.69 -3.68
C SER A 108 12.28 0.74 -4.22
N PRO A 109 11.72 1.72 -3.49
CA PRO A 109 11.92 3.10 -3.84
C PRO A 109 13.42 3.42 -3.82
N ALA A 110 13.85 4.36 -4.67
CA ALA A 110 15.23 4.84 -4.61
C ALA A 110 15.42 5.53 -3.26
N ALA A 111 16.47 5.15 -2.51
CA ALA A 111 16.84 5.86 -1.30
C ALA A 111 17.04 7.33 -1.64
N LYS A 112 16.30 8.21 -0.96
CA LYS A 112 16.36 9.65 -1.16
C LYS A 112 17.61 10.24 -0.50
#